data_AF-A0A944W5S2-F1
#
_entry.id   AF-A0A944W5S2-F1
#
_cell.length_a   1.000
_cell.length_b   1.000
_cell.length_c   1.000
_cell.angle_alpha   90.00
_cell.angle_beta   90.00
_cell.angle_gamma   90.00
#
_symmetry.space_group_name_H-M   'P 1'
#
loop_
_entity.id
_entity.type
_entity.pdbx_description
1 polymer ?
#
loop_
_entity_poly.entity_id
_entity_poly.type
_entity_poly.pdbx_seq_one_letter_code
_entity_poly.pdbx_strand_id
1 'polypeptide(L)'
;MARAQDQLDEAIGIIRETAGGLEGDLKHRSEGAASAMEVHREKFFFQSLTGLPFAVKANRGAKAFAVAATEDTVGVLEAVAAEIDDKADAPGTVLT
;
A
#
# COMPACT_ATOMS: atom_id res chain seq x y z
N MET A 1 3.47 -5.46 -19.28
CA MET A 1 3.84 -5.99 -17.94
C MET A 1 3.56 -4.86 -16.97
N ALA A 2 2.46 -4.91 -16.21
CA ALA A 2 2.20 -3.89 -15.19
C ALA A 2 3.32 -3.98 -14.14
N ARG A 3 4.07 -2.89 -13.98
CA ARG A 3 5.20 -2.86 -13.04
C ARG A 3 4.62 -2.92 -11.63
N ALA A 4 5.30 -3.59 -10.69
CA ALA A 4 4.80 -3.65 -9.31
C ALA A 4 4.64 -2.24 -8.71
N GLN A 5 5.47 -1.29 -9.16
CA GLN A 5 5.32 0.14 -8.86
C GLN A 5 3.99 0.72 -9.34
N ASP A 6 3.55 0.43 -10.57
CA ASP A 6 2.27 0.94 -11.10
C ASP A 6 1.08 0.45 -10.26
N GLN A 7 1.13 -0.83 -9.83
CA GLN A 7 0.09 -1.42 -8.99
C GLN A 7 0.06 -0.81 -7.59
N LEU A 8 1.23 -0.49 -7.03
CA LEU A 8 1.35 0.17 -5.73
C LEU A 8 0.92 1.64 -5.81
N ASP A 9 1.28 2.35 -6.89
CA ASP A 9 0.89 3.73 -7.15
C ASP A 9 -0.63 3.85 -7.32
N GLU A 10 -1.25 2.93 -8.06
CA GLU A 10 -2.71 2.84 -8.18
C GLU A 10 -3.35 2.61 -6.80
N ALA A 11 -2.79 1.72 -5.98
CA ALA A 11 -3.31 1.45 -4.64
C ALA A 11 -3.24 2.70 -3.75
N ILE A 12 -2.09 3.38 -3.70
CA ILE A 12 -1.89 4.62 -2.93
C ILE A 12 -2.86 5.70 -3.39
N GLY A 13 -3.03 5.87 -4.70
CA GLY A 13 -3.98 6.82 -5.27
C GLY A 13 -5.41 6.57 -4.81
N ILE A 14 -5.89 5.32 -4.92
CA ILE A 14 -7.24 4.93 -4.48
C ILE A 14 -7.43 5.19 -2.98
N ILE A 15 -6.45 4.84 -2.15
CA ILE A 15 -6.55 5.04 -0.70
C ILE A 15 -6.67 6.53 -0.38
N ARG A 16 -5.82 7.38 -0.97
CA ARG A 16 -5.84 8.83 -0.74
C ARG A 16 -7.13 9.49 -1.23
N GLU A 17 -7.62 9.08 -2.40
CA GLU A 17 -8.89 9.57 -2.94
C GLU A 17 -10.06 9.21 -2.01
N THR A 18 -10.13 7.95 -1.58
CA THR A 18 -11.18 7.46 -0.68
C THR A 18 -11.09 8.13 0.69
N ALA A 19 -9.89 8.24 1.25
CA ALA A 19 -9.65 8.90 2.54
C ALA A 19 -10.00 10.40 2.52
N GLY A 20 -9.90 11.06 1.36
CA GLY A 20 -10.32 12.44 1.18
C GLY A 20 -11.80 12.69 1.49
N GLY A 21 -12.65 11.66 1.39
CA GLY A 21 -14.08 11.70 1.75
C GLY A 21 -14.39 11.27 3.19
N LEU A 22 -13.39 10.92 4.00
CA LEU A 22 -13.55 10.47 5.37
C LEU A 22 -13.20 11.58 6.38
N GLU A 23 -13.60 11.37 7.63
CA GLU A 23 -13.22 12.21 8.77
C GLU A 23 -12.77 11.33 9.95
N GLY A 24 -12.00 11.91 10.87
CA GLY A 24 -11.59 11.25 12.11
C GLY A 24 -10.53 10.15 11.92
N ASP A 25 -10.63 9.10 12.74
CA ASP A 25 -9.61 8.05 12.89
C ASP A 25 -9.37 7.27 11.59
N LEU A 26 -10.44 6.86 10.91
CA LEU A 26 -10.37 6.11 9.66
C LEU A 26 -9.59 6.86 8.57
N LYS A 27 -9.76 8.18 8.49
CA LYS A 27 -8.97 9.01 7.57
C LYS A 27 -7.50 8.97 7.94
N HIS A 28 -7.17 9.25 9.20
CA HIS A 28 -5.77 9.34 9.63
C HIS A 28 -5.02 8.02 9.41
N ARG A 29 -5.67 6.90 9.73
CA ARG A 29 -5.08 5.56 9.59
C ARG A 29 -4.93 5.13 8.13
N SER A 30 -5.94 5.37 7.29
CA SER A 30 -5.83 5.07 5.86
C SER A 30 -4.77 5.92 5.16
N GLU A 31 -4.66 7.21 5.49
CA GLU A 31 -3.57 8.07 5.01
C GLU A 31 -2.20 7.58 5.52
N GLY A 32 -2.11 7.17 6.78
CA GLY A 32 -0.91 6.58 7.37
C GLY A 32 -0.46 5.32 6.64
N ALA A 33 -1.37 4.40 6.34
CA ALA A 33 -1.09 3.20 5.57
C ALA A 33 -0.60 3.54 4.15
N ALA A 34 -1.22 4.51 3.47
CA ALA A 34 -0.79 4.97 2.15
C ALA A 34 0.61 5.58 2.17
N SER A 35 0.91 6.43 3.16
CA SER A 35 2.25 7.00 3.35
C SER A 35 3.29 5.93 3.65
N ALA A 36 2.96 4.94 4.48
CA ALA A 36 3.85 3.81 4.74
C ALA A 36 4.13 3.00 3.47
N MET A 37 3.15 2.79 2.59
CA MET A 37 3.40 2.14 1.29
C MET A 37 4.27 2.98 0.34
N GLU A 38 4.08 4.30 0.34
CA GLU A 38 4.77 5.23 -0.57
C GLU A 38 6.30 5.25 -0.36
N VAL A 39 6.79 5.14 0.88
CA VAL A 39 8.24 5.15 1.15
C VAL A 39 8.98 3.94 0.57
N HIS A 40 8.26 2.84 0.28
CA HIS A 40 8.86 1.65 -0.33
C HIS A 40 8.73 1.63 -1.86
N ARG A 41 7.92 2.50 -2.45
CA ARG A 41 7.63 2.56 -3.89
C ARG A 41 8.89 2.50 -4.76
N GLU A 42 9.94 3.22 -4.36
CA GLU A 42 11.17 3.36 -5.15
C GLU A 42 12.21 2.28 -4.83
N LYS A 43 11.99 1.47 -3.79
CA LYS A 43 12.92 0.39 -3.39
C LYS A 43 13.00 -0.68 -4.46
N PHE A 44 14.17 -1.32 -4.56
CA PHE A 44 14.43 -2.39 -5.54
C PHE A 44 13.42 -3.54 -5.44
N PHE A 45 12.89 -3.78 -4.24
CA PHE A 45 11.78 -4.71 -4.00
C PHE A 45 10.66 -4.59 -5.04
N PHE A 46 10.14 -3.38 -5.29
CA PHE A 46 9.08 -3.11 -6.26
C PHE A 46 9.58 -2.83 -7.69
N GLN A 47 10.88 -2.63 -7.88
CA GLN A 47 11.49 -2.61 -9.23
C GLN A 47 11.65 -4.04 -9.79
N SER A 48 11.74 -5.03 -8.91
CA SER A 48 11.87 -6.45 -9.25
C SER A 48 10.50 -7.18 -9.26
N LEU A 49 10.50 -8.44 -9.70
CA LEU A 49 9.30 -9.29 -9.65
C LEU A 49 8.88 -9.68 -8.22
N THR A 50 9.74 -9.49 -7.22
CA THR A 50 9.46 -9.90 -5.83
C THR A 50 8.38 -9.04 -5.16
N GLY A 51 8.32 -7.74 -5.49
CA GLY A 51 7.29 -6.84 -4.97
C GLY A 51 5.92 -6.98 -5.63
N LEU A 52 5.80 -7.67 -6.77
CA LEU A 52 4.54 -7.75 -7.52
C LEU A 52 3.37 -8.35 -6.73
N PRO A 53 3.52 -9.48 -6.00
CA PRO A 53 2.42 -10.03 -5.21
C PRO A 53 1.92 -9.07 -4.13
N PHE A 54 2.82 -8.29 -3.52
CA PHE A 54 2.50 -7.31 -2.48
C PHE A 54 1.79 -6.09 -3.06
N ALA A 55 2.25 -5.60 -4.22
CA ALA A 55 1.58 -4.51 -4.92
C ALA A 55 0.15 -4.91 -5.35
N VAL A 56 -0.04 -6.15 -5.84
CA VAL A 56 -1.38 -6.67 -6.16
C VAL A 56 -2.25 -6.80 -4.90
N LYS A 57 -1.67 -7.22 -3.77
CA LYS A 57 -2.38 -7.30 -2.49
C LYS A 57 -2.80 -5.91 -2.00
N ALA A 58 -1.92 -4.92 -2.06
CA ALA A 58 -2.22 -3.53 -1.74
C ALA A 58 -3.34 -2.98 -2.63
N ASN A 59 -3.26 -3.22 -3.94
CA ASN A 59 -4.28 -2.79 -4.90
C ASN A 59 -5.66 -3.42 -4.63
N ARG A 60 -5.69 -4.71 -4.29
CA ARG A 60 -6.94 -5.39 -3.89
C ARG A 60 -7.51 -4.81 -2.59
N GLY A 61 -6.66 -4.55 -1.59
CA GLY A 61 -7.06 -3.92 -0.34
C GLY A 61 -7.62 -2.51 -0.57
N ALA A 62 -6.94 -1.70 -1.38
CA ALA A 62 -7.36 -0.36 -1.76
C ALA A 62 -8.72 -0.36 -2.47
N LYS A 63 -8.96 -1.30 -3.40
CA LYS A 63 -10.25 -1.45 -4.07
C LYS A 63 -11.37 -1.87 -3.11
N ALA A 64 -11.09 -2.75 -2.15
CA ALA A 64 -12.06 -3.10 -1.12
C ALA A 64 -12.39 -1.91 -0.22
N PHE A 65 -11.38 -1.13 0.17
CA PHE A 65 -11.54 0.11 0.94
C PHE A 65 -12.36 1.17 0.20
N ALA A 66 -12.12 1.35 -1.11
CA ALA A 66 -12.91 2.25 -1.94
C ALA A 66 -14.39 1.86 -2.05
N VAL A 67 -14.70 0.56 -2.01
CA VAL A 67 -16.09 0.06 -1.97
C VAL A 67 -16.71 0.26 -0.60
N ALA A 68 -15.93 0.03 0.48
CA ALA A 68 -16.39 0.16 1.85
C ALA A 68 -15.25 0.63 2.76
N ALA A 69 -15.28 1.90 3.16
CA ALA A 69 -14.29 2.48 4.06
C ALA A 69 -14.70 2.23 5.52
N THR A 70 -14.25 1.11 6.09
CA THR A 70 -14.58 0.67 7.45
C THR A 70 -13.30 0.34 8.23
N GLU A 71 -13.44 0.12 9.54
CA GLU A 71 -12.35 -0.36 10.40
C GLU A 71 -11.66 -1.62 9.85
N ASP A 72 -12.44 -2.57 9.34
CA ASP A 72 -11.91 -3.82 8.79
C ASP A 72 -11.08 -3.58 7.53
N THR A 73 -11.56 -2.75 6.60
CA THR A 73 -10.83 -2.48 5.36
C THR A 73 -9.60 -1.61 5.60
N VAL A 74 -9.65 -0.68 6.56
CA VAL A 74 -8.46 0.03 7.03
C VAL A 74 -7.45 -0.93 7.68
N GLY A 75 -7.91 -1.86 8.53
CA GLY A 75 -7.04 -2.86 9.14
C GLY A 75 -6.34 -3.76 8.11
N VAL A 76 -7.00 -4.06 6.98
CA VAL A 76 -6.36 -4.76 5.86
C VAL A 76 -5.26 -3.91 5.22
N LEU A 77 -5.48 -2.60 5.02
CA LEU A 77 -4.45 -1.71 4.47
C LEU A 77 -3.23 -1.62 5.39
N GLU A 78 -3.45 -1.48 6.70
CA GLU A 78 -2.39 -1.44 7.71
C GLU A 78 -1.59 -2.75 7.74
N ALA A 79 -2.26 -3.90 7.70
CA ALA A 79 -1.60 -5.20 7.64
C ALA A 79 -0.74 -5.35 6.38
N VAL A 80 -1.25 -4.90 5.23
CA VAL A 80 -0.48 -4.94 3.97
C VAL A 80 0.72 -3.98 4.03
N ALA A 81 0.56 -2.78 4.59
CA ALA A 81 1.66 -1.83 4.77
C ALA A 81 2.77 -2.43 5.65
N ALA A 82 2.40 -3.07 6.77
CA ALA A 82 3.36 -3.75 7.65
C ALA A 82 4.07 -4.93 6.98
N GLU A 83 3.36 -5.72 6.17
CA GLU A 83 3.98 -6.79 5.37
C GLU A 83 4.96 -6.24 4.33
N ILE A 84 4.64 -5.10 3.71
CA ILE A 84 5.54 -4.43 2.76
C ILE A 84 6.78 -3.93 3.50
N ASP A 85 6.63 -3.29 4.65
CA ASP A 85 7.74 -2.78 5.47
C ASP A 85 8.72 -3.90 5.84
N ASP A 86 8.22 -5.01 6.40
CA ASP A 86 9.04 -6.17 6.78
C ASP A 86 9.81 -6.80 5.60
N LYS A 87 9.25 -6.78 4.39
CA LYS A 87 9.88 -7.40 3.20
C LYS A 87 10.74 -6.43 2.40
N ALA A 88 10.35 -5.18 2.31
CA ALA A 88 11.04 -4.17 1.53
C ALA A 88 12.29 -3.62 2.25
N ASP A 89 12.43 -3.84 3.57
CA ASP A 89 13.65 -3.56 4.35
C ASP A 89 14.52 -4.79 4.66
N ALA A 90 14.18 -5.96 4.10
CA ALA A 90 15.01 -7.15 4.23
C ALA A 90 16.40 -6.96 3.57
N PRO A 91 17.49 -7.51 4.15
CA PRO A 91 18.82 -7.45 3.54
C PRO A 91 18.80 -8.04 2.12
N GLY A 92 19.21 -7.24 1.12
CA GLY A 92 19.21 -7.63 -0.31
C GLY A 92 18.08 -7.02 -1.14
N THR A 93 17.14 -6.29 -0.54
CA THR A 93 16.09 -5.52 -1.25
C THR A 93 16.33 -4.00 -1.23
N VAL A 94 17.33 -3.57 -0.47
CA VAL A 94 17.83 -2.20 -0.39
C VAL A 94 19.16 -2.12 -1.16
N LEU A 95 19.23 -1.29 -2.21
CA LEU A 95 20.52 -0.98 -2.85
C LEU A 95 21.32 -0.11 -1.88
N THR A 96 22.39 -0.67 -1.32
CA THR A 96 23.44 0.08 -0.60
C THR A 96 24.18 1.02 -1.53
#